data_AF-A0A3P8WIC5-F1
#
_entry.id   AF-A0A3P8WIC5-F1
#
_cell.length_a   1.000
_cell.length_b   1.000
_cell.length_c   1.000
_cell.angle_alpha   90.00
_cell.angle_beta   90.00
_cell.angle_gamma   90.00
#
_symmetry.space_group_name_H-M   'P 1'
#
loop_
_entity.id
_entity.type
_entity.pdbx_description
1 polymer ?
#
loop_
_entity_poly.entity_id
_entity_poly.type
_entity_poly.pdbx_seq_one_letter_code
_entity_poly.pdbx_strand_id
1 'polypeptide(L)'
;MLPAVVKLCCGISYPHLRSTAVLQCTAVAVIGQEFTSLQRPRAQIDSSFDETKPKRVTAEPNDPLFHMQLGQQAMLKALRILEDKDGWEVRFKESNGDVICSKVIPGARTVFRLEAVLEASVDELYDLLFARVEEMHKWNPQIQHIKVLKHIGPKTIVTHEVSERNLFGQRDFLSVRHSCKQKSRVYLGGGAIKLEKFPPQAGFVRAEDGPTCIIIEAVNGESRKSHFTWLLNMDVKCWLPQSIVDRTLPQKQLDFTSYLRRRLTASTTLG
;
A
#
# COMPACT_ATOMS: atom_id res chain seq x y z
N MET A 1 19.34 55.63 36.46
CA MET A 1 18.27 55.63 35.43
C MET A 1 17.87 54.18 35.22
N LEU A 2 16.69 53.80 35.72
CA LEU A 2 16.21 52.42 35.74
C LEU A 2 15.60 52.02 34.37
N PRO A 3 15.66 50.72 34.03
CA PRO A 3 15.33 50.15 32.73
C PRO A 3 13.82 49.95 32.53
N ALA A 4 13.39 49.93 31.28
CA ALA A 4 12.00 49.75 30.87
C ALA A 4 11.45 48.38 31.30
N VAL A 5 10.33 48.42 32.04
CA VAL A 5 9.44 47.29 32.35
C VAL A 5 8.01 47.77 32.19
N VAL A 6 7.20 47.10 31.35
CA VAL A 6 5.77 46.74 31.56
C VAL A 6 5.45 45.60 30.56
N LYS A 7 5.44 44.32 30.99
CA LYS A 7 4.30 43.48 31.48
C LYS A 7 3.36 43.00 30.35
N LEU A 8 3.47 41.73 29.91
CA LEU A 8 2.80 40.49 30.40
C LEU A 8 1.36 40.31 29.87
N CYS A 9 1.14 39.31 29.00
CA CYS A 9 0.34 38.10 29.28
C CYS A 9 -0.22 37.40 28.00
N CYS A 10 -0.21 36.06 28.08
CA CYS A 10 -1.05 35.07 27.38
C CYS A 10 -0.69 34.62 25.95
N GLY A 11 -0.40 33.31 25.82
CA GLY A 11 -0.38 32.63 24.52
C GLY A 11 0.44 31.35 24.48
N ILE A 12 0.08 30.35 25.29
CA ILE A 12 0.64 29.00 25.26
C ILE A 12 0.33 28.41 23.86
N SER A 13 1.32 27.99 23.10
CA SER A 13 1.10 27.15 21.91
C SER A 13 2.31 26.30 21.59
N TYR A 14 2.29 25.06 22.10
CA TYR A 14 2.97 23.88 21.57
C TYR A 14 2.16 22.66 22.06
N PRO A 15 2.21 21.46 21.42
CA PRO A 15 2.72 21.10 20.08
C PRO A 15 1.96 19.92 19.40
N HIS A 16 1.47 19.99 18.16
CA HIS A 16 1.08 18.75 17.43
C HIS A 16 1.43 18.77 15.94
N LEU A 17 2.72 18.66 15.62
CA LEU A 17 3.17 18.10 14.34
C LEU A 17 4.53 17.42 14.56
N ARG A 18 4.53 16.34 15.34
CA ARG A 18 5.69 15.44 15.39
C ARG A 18 5.73 14.64 14.09
N SER A 19 6.60 15.12 13.20
CA SER A 19 7.29 14.45 12.10
C SER A 19 6.89 13.00 11.82
N THR A 20 6.11 12.81 10.75
CA THR A 20 5.88 11.51 10.10
C THR A 20 7.18 10.91 9.51
N ALA A 21 8.22 11.73 9.27
CA ALA A 21 9.47 11.28 8.68
C ALA A 21 10.28 10.32 9.58
N VAL A 22 10.31 10.58 10.90
CA VAL A 22 11.06 9.72 11.85
C VAL A 22 10.43 8.33 11.97
N LEU A 23 9.09 8.27 12.00
CA LEU A 23 8.33 7.02 12.06
C LEU A 23 8.35 6.24 10.73
N GLN A 24 8.59 6.92 9.60
CA GLN A 24 8.67 6.33 8.26
C GLN A 24 10.04 5.66 8.02
N CYS A 25 11.14 6.28 8.44
CA CYS A 25 12.47 5.66 8.43
C CYS A 25 12.52 4.36 9.25
N THR A 26 11.77 4.28 10.37
CA THR A 26 11.64 3.05 11.16
C THR A 26 10.95 1.93 10.37
N ALA A 27 10.02 2.24 9.46
CA ALA A 27 9.34 1.25 8.63
C ALA A 27 10.30 0.57 7.64
N VAL A 28 11.05 1.39 6.90
CA VAL A 28 12.08 0.92 5.96
C VAL A 28 13.17 0.16 6.70
N ALA A 29 13.57 0.61 7.90
CA ALA A 29 14.54 -0.08 8.74
C ALA A 29 14.02 -1.43 9.26
N VAL A 30 12.76 -1.51 9.73
CA VAL A 30 12.16 -2.74 10.26
C VAL A 30 11.93 -3.77 9.16
N ILE A 31 11.42 -3.35 7.99
CA ILE A 31 11.27 -4.24 6.84
C ILE A 31 12.66 -4.66 6.31
N GLY A 32 13.65 -3.74 6.36
CA GLY A 32 15.05 -4.07 6.11
C GLY A 32 15.63 -5.08 7.09
N GLN A 33 15.27 -5.03 8.39
CA GLN A 33 15.70 -6.01 9.39
C GLN A 33 15.04 -7.38 9.19
N GLU A 34 13.76 -7.45 8.80
CA GLU A 34 13.15 -8.72 8.36
C GLU A 34 13.93 -9.32 7.19
N PHE A 35 14.41 -8.48 6.25
CA PHE A 35 15.26 -8.89 5.13
C PHE A 35 16.61 -9.47 5.59
N THR A 36 17.29 -8.82 6.54
CA THR A 36 18.58 -9.29 7.08
C THR A 36 18.41 -10.60 7.87
N SER A 37 17.30 -10.78 8.59
CA SER A 37 17.03 -12.00 9.36
C SER A 37 16.81 -13.25 8.48
N LEU A 38 16.39 -13.07 7.22
CA LEU A 38 16.21 -14.14 6.24
C LEU A 38 17.52 -14.51 5.52
N GLN A 39 18.55 -13.67 5.63
CA GLN A 39 19.91 -14.02 5.21
C GLN A 39 20.61 -14.75 6.35
N ARG A 40 20.55 -16.09 6.38
CA ARG A 40 21.43 -16.88 7.26
C ARG A 40 22.90 -16.49 6.97
N PRO A 41 23.76 -16.35 8.00
CA PRO A 41 25.16 -16.06 7.78
C PRO A 41 25.78 -17.20 6.96
N ARG A 42 26.22 -16.88 5.74
CA ARG A 42 27.02 -17.79 4.92
C ARG A 42 28.32 -17.99 5.69
N ALA A 43 28.53 -19.21 6.17
CA ALA A 43 29.77 -19.59 6.85
C ALA A 43 30.98 -19.15 6.02
N GLN A 44 31.99 -18.59 6.70
CA GLN A 44 33.27 -18.25 6.13
C GLN A 44 33.82 -19.46 5.37
N ILE A 45 34.07 -19.28 4.07
CA ILE A 45 34.94 -20.16 3.31
C ILE A 45 36.01 -19.25 2.72
N ASP A 46 37.24 -19.62 3.04
CA ASP A 46 38.49 -18.97 2.70
C ASP A 46 38.66 -18.64 1.22
N SER A 47 39.51 -17.66 1.01
CA SER A 47 40.01 -17.11 -0.23
C SER A 47 40.54 -18.14 -1.23
N SER A 48 40.03 -18.09 -2.45
CA SER A 48 40.86 -18.22 -3.66
C SER A 48 40.11 -17.65 -4.87
N PHE A 49 40.79 -16.74 -5.57
CA PHE A 49 40.39 -16.14 -6.85
C PHE A 49 39.99 -17.20 -7.89
N ASP A 50 38.85 -17.02 -8.54
CA ASP A 50 38.70 -17.26 -9.98
C ASP A 50 37.55 -16.41 -10.55
N GLU A 51 37.85 -15.64 -11.58
CA GLU A 51 36.89 -14.81 -12.31
C GLU A 51 36.03 -15.70 -13.21
N THR A 52 34.83 -16.05 -12.75
CA THR A 52 33.81 -16.60 -13.65
C THR A 52 32.46 -15.93 -13.40
N LYS A 53 32.00 -15.23 -14.46
CA LYS A 53 30.67 -14.70 -14.78
C LYS A 53 29.58 -14.88 -13.70
N PRO A 54 28.82 -13.84 -13.34
CA PRO A 54 27.74 -13.96 -12.37
C PRO A 54 26.70 -14.96 -12.90
N LYS A 55 26.68 -16.16 -12.29
CA LYS A 55 25.58 -17.11 -12.43
C LYS A 55 24.32 -16.38 -11.99
N ARG A 56 23.48 -16.05 -12.96
CA ARG A 56 22.12 -15.57 -12.76
C ARG A 56 21.43 -16.66 -11.94
N VAL A 57 21.23 -16.43 -10.65
CA VAL A 57 20.40 -17.31 -9.81
C VAL A 57 18.98 -17.10 -10.33
N THR A 58 18.57 -17.94 -11.27
CA THR A 58 17.16 -18.12 -11.61
C THR A 58 16.55 -18.87 -10.44
N ALA A 59 16.09 -18.12 -9.44
CA ALA A 59 15.20 -18.65 -8.43
C ALA A 59 13.96 -19.18 -9.16
N GLU A 60 13.69 -20.47 -9.00
CA GLU A 60 12.50 -21.12 -9.55
C GLU A 60 11.24 -20.39 -9.04
N PRO A 61 10.27 -20.06 -9.91
CA PRO A 61 9.00 -19.42 -9.53
C PRO A 61 8.19 -20.20 -8.46
N ASN A 62 8.57 -21.45 -8.17
CA ASN A 62 7.90 -22.29 -7.19
C ASN A 62 8.45 -22.15 -5.76
N ASP A 63 9.59 -21.46 -5.56
CA ASP A 63 10.13 -21.21 -4.22
C ASP A 63 9.20 -20.27 -3.42
N PRO A 64 8.61 -20.71 -2.29
CA PRO A 64 7.81 -19.85 -1.43
C PRO A 64 8.52 -18.54 -1.03
N LEU A 65 9.85 -18.57 -0.88
CA LEU A 65 10.63 -17.40 -0.52
C LEU A 65 10.64 -16.33 -1.63
N PHE A 66 10.56 -16.74 -2.90
CA PHE A 66 10.61 -15.82 -4.03
C PHE A 66 9.44 -14.83 -4.02
N HIS A 67 8.21 -15.33 -3.89
CA HIS A 67 7.03 -14.46 -3.82
C HIS A 67 7.00 -13.59 -2.55
N MET A 68 7.46 -14.13 -1.42
CA MET A 68 7.61 -13.34 -0.19
C MET A 68 8.55 -12.15 -0.40
N GLN A 69 9.72 -12.38 -1.01
CA GLN A 69 10.69 -11.34 -1.34
C GLN A 69 10.10 -10.32 -2.33
N LEU A 70 9.35 -10.75 -3.34
CA LEU A 70 8.68 -9.85 -4.27
C LEU A 70 7.69 -8.92 -3.55
N GLY A 71 6.86 -9.48 -2.66
CA GLY A 71 5.91 -8.70 -1.86
C GLY A 71 6.59 -7.67 -0.96
N GLN A 72 7.66 -8.08 -0.25
CA GLN A 72 8.46 -7.19 0.58
C GLN A 72 9.14 -6.08 -0.24
N GLN A 73 9.77 -6.42 -1.37
CA GLN A 73 10.43 -5.45 -2.24
C GLN A 73 9.44 -4.46 -2.85
N ALA A 74 8.27 -4.93 -3.27
CA ALA A 74 7.23 -4.04 -3.79
C ALA A 74 6.72 -3.08 -2.71
N MET A 75 6.49 -3.57 -1.49
CA MET A 75 6.13 -2.73 -0.35
C MET A 75 7.22 -1.68 -0.04
N LEU A 76 8.50 -2.07 0.00
CA LEU A 76 9.60 -1.13 0.22
C LEU A 76 9.68 -0.04 -0.86
N LYS A 77 9.51 -0.41 -2.13
CA LYS A 77 9.48 0.56 -3.24
C LYS A 77 8.31 1.52 -3.10
N ALA A 78 7.12 1.02 -2.73
CA ALA A 78 5.94 1.85 -2.49
C ALA A 78 6.16 2.84 -1.34
N LEU A 79 6.77 2.39 -0.23
CA LEU A 79 7.10 3.27 0.90
C LEU A 79 8.09 4.36 0.51
N ARG A 80 9.12 4.04 -0.27
CA ARG A 80 10.08 5.05 -0.77
C ARG A 80 9.40 6.12 -1.65
N ILE A 81 8.41 5.74 -2.46
CA ILE A 81 7.61 6.70 -3.24
C ILE A 81 6.85 7.66 -2.31
N LEU A 82 6.30 7.17 -1.20
CA LEU A 82 5.60 7.99 -0.20
C LEU A 82 6.54 8.85 0.67
N GLU A 83 7.77 8.40 0.88
CA GLU A 83 8.81 9.14 1.63
C GLU A 83 9.30 10.36 0.86
N ASP A 84 9.45 10.24 -0.46
CA ASP A 84 9.79 11.35 -1.33
C ASP A 84 8.63 12.35 -1.40
N LYS A 85 8.79 13.47 -0.68
CA LYS A 85 7.78 14.52 -0.51
C LYS A 85 7.69 15.46 -1.71
N ASP A 86 8.65 15.42 -2.63
CA ASP A 86 8.68 16.35 -3.76
C ASP A 86 7.75 15.88 -4.89
N GLY A 87 7.19 16.83 -5.64
CA GLY A 87 6.38 16.53 -6.83
C GLY A 87 4.99 15.94 -6.59
N TRP A 88 4.47 15.97 -5.35
CA TRP A 88 3.06 15.65 -5.08
C TRP A 88 2.17 16.86 -5.33
N GLU A 89 1.18 16.70 -6.20
CA GLU A 89 0.17 17.70 -6.53
C GLU A 89 -1.19 17.28 -6.00
N VAL A 90 -1.91 18.17 -5.33
CA VAL A 90 -3.26 17.87 -4.86
C VAL A 90 -4.24 17.79 -6.03
N ARG A 91 -5.01 16.70 -6.09
CA ARG A 91 -6.07 16.46 -7.08
C ARG A 91 -7.46 16.64 -6.50
N PHE A 92 -7.69 16.14 -5.29
CA PHE A 92 -8.98 16.20 -4.61
C PHE A 92 -8.79 16.60 -3.14
N LYS A 93 -9.74 17.39 -2.64
CA LYS A 93 -9.93 17.68 -1.22
C LYS A 93 -11.43 17.59 -0.93
N GLU A 94 -11.83 16.51 -0.28
CA GLU A 94 -13.23 16.27 0.04
C GLU A 94 -13.62 16.97 1.35
N SER A 95 -14.90 17.25 1.52
CA SER A 95 -15.45 17.90 2.73
C SER A 95 -15.31 17.02 3.98
N ASN A 96 -15.17 15.71 3.81
CA ASN A 96 -14.93 14.74 4.89
C ASN A 96 -13.44 14.69 5.33
N GLY A 97 -12.57 15.49 4.70
CA GLY A 97 -11.14 15.55 4.99
C GLY A 97 -10.26 14.61 4.15
N ASP A 98 -10.84 13.81 3.23
CA ASP A 98 -10.04 13.00 2.32
C ASP A 98 -9.23 13.88 1.36
N VAL A 99 -7.97 13.53 1.18
CA VAL A 99 -7.07 14.22 0.25
C VAL A 99 -6.48 13.20 -0.71
N ILE A 100 -6.55 13.51 -2.01
CA ILE A 100 -5.82 12.74 -3.01
C ILE A 100 -4.78 13.63 -3.67
N CYS A 101 -3.56 13.15 -3.70
CA CYS A 101 -2.44 13.73 -4.43
C CYS A 101 -2.03 12.83 -5.60
N SER A 102 -1.49 13.40 -6.66
CA SER A 102 -0.82 12.67 -7.73
C SER A 102 0.65 13.03 -7.80
N LYS A 103 1.47 12.10 -8.30
CA LYS A 103 2.87 12.36 -8.62
C LYS A 103 3.25 11.64 -9.91
N VAL A 104 3.91 12.33 -10.82
CA VAL A 104 4.48 11.70 -12.02
C VAL A 104 5.86 11.16 -11.68
N ILE A 105 6.07 9.85 -11.85
CA ILE A 105 7.37 9.22 -11.60
C ILE A 105 8.14 9.17 -12.94
N PRO A 106 9.35 9.76 -13.03
CA PRO A 106 10.14 9.74 -14.27
C PRO A 106 10.37 8.32 -14.79
N GLY A 107 10.14 8.09 -16.09
CA GLY A 107 10.25 6.76 -16.71
C GLY A 107 9.17 5.76 -16.28
N ALA A 108 8.19 6.21 -15.48
CA ALA A 108 7.04 5.44 -15.04
C ALA A 108 5.75 6.27 -15.21
N ARG A 109 4.64 5.76 -14.71
CA ARG A 109 3.31 6.39 -14.78
C ARG A 109 3.04 7.29 -13.58
N THR A 110 1.96 8.07 -13.68
CA THR A 110 1.37 8.78 -12.55
C THR A 110 0.95 7.81 -11.45
N VAL A 111 1.31 8.13 -10.20
CA VAL A 111 0.85 7.43 -9.00
C VAL A 111 -0.06 8.35 -8.21
N PHE A 112 -0.96 7.76 -7.43
CA PHE A 112 -1.94 8.49 -6.62
C PHE A 112 -1.82 8.13 -5.16
N ARG A 113 -1.83 9.12 -4.28
CA ARG A 113 -1.82 8.94 -2.82
C ARG A 113 -3.12 9.47 -2.27
N LEU A 114 -3.91 8.58 -1.68
CA LEU A 114 -5.08 8.93 -0.89
C LEU A 114 -4.70 8.97 0.59
N GLU A 115 -5.14 10.00 1.30
CA GLU A 115 -5.04 10.15 2.75
C GLU A 115 -6.44 10.37 3.32
N ALA A 116 -6.81 9.57 4.33
CA ALA A 116 -8.11 9.60 4.98
C ALA A 116 -7.98 9.30 6.48
N VAL A 117 -8.95 9.75 7.26
CA VAL A 117 -9.18 9.26 8.63
C VAL A 117 -10.45 8.42 8.62
N LEU A 118 -10.35 7.21 9.18
CA LEU A 118 -11.45 6.24 9.26
C LEU A 118 -11.80 5.95 10.71
N GLU A 119 -13.09 5.89 11.01
CA GLU A 119 -13.67 5.48 12.30
C GLU A 119 -13.61 3.95 12.46
N ALA A 120 -12.39 3.41 12.43
CA ALA A 120 -12.10 2.01 12.69
C ALA A 120 -10.71 1.84 13.33
N SER A 121 -10.57 0.77 14.11
CA SER A 121 -9.27 0.34 14.63
C SER A 121 -8.37 -0.23 13.52
N VAL A 122 -7.06 -0.27 13.80
CA VAL A 122 -6.05 -0.87 12.92
C VAL A 122 -6.40 -2.33 12.59
N ASP A 123 -6.90 -3.07 13.57
CA ASP A 123 -7.21 -4.50 13.43
C ASP A 123 -8.46 -4.75 12.59
N GLU A 124 -9.51 -3.93 12.72
CA GLU A 124 -10.71 -4.01 11.87
C GLU A 124 -10.37 -3.74 10.40
N LEU A 125 -9.53 -2.73 10.15
CA LEU A 125 -9.08 -2.40 8.79
C LEU A 125 -8.17 -3.50 8.24
N TYR A 126 -7.25 -4.04 9.04
CA TYR A 126 -6.41 -5.16 8.64
C TYR A 126 -7.25 -6.38 8.23
N ASP A 127 -8.27 -6.67 9.03
CA ASP A 127 -9.15 -7.80 8.79
C ASP A 127 -9.95 -7.65 7.49
N LEU A 128 -10.55 -6.47 7.24
CA LEU A 128 -11.28 -6.21 6.00
C LEU A 128 -10.41 -6.15 4.74
N LEU A 129 -9.16 -5.68 4.87
CA LEU A 129 -8.30 -5.36 3.71
C LEU A 129 -7.26 -6.43 3.39
N PHE A 130 -7.01 -7.36 4.32
CA PHE A 130 -6.03 -8.43 4.14
C PHE A 130 -6.56 -9.79 4.57
N ALA A 131 -7.03 -9.95 5.81
CA ALA A 131 -7.38 -11.27 6.33
C ALA A 131 -8.63 -11.86 5.65
N ARG A 132 -9.66 -11.03 5.42
CA ARG A 132 -10.90 -11.37 4.70
C ARG A 132 -10.97 -10.70 3.34
N VAL A 133 -9.83 -10.59 2.66
CA VAL A 133 -9.75 -9.93 1.34
C VAL A 133 -10.68 -10.57 0.31
N GLU A 134 -10.90 -11.89 0.35
CA GLU A 134 -11.85 -12.58 -0.54
C GLU A 134 -13.29 -12.09 -0.34
N GLU A 135 -13.64 -11.57 0.84
CA GLU A 135 -14.96 -11.02 1.14
C GLU A 135 -15.14 -9.55 0.72
N MET A 136 -14.11 -8.92 0.13
CA MET A 136 -14.15 -7.51 -0.26
C MET A 136 -15.30 -7.20 -1.22
N HIS A 137 -15.60 -8.12 -2.15
CA HIS A 137 -16.70 -8.00 -3.11
C HIS A 137 -18.08 -7.83 -2.44
N LYS A 138 -18.26 -8.31 -1.19
CA LYS A 138 -19.54 -8.18 -0.47
C LYS A 138 -19.88 -6.73 -0.12
N TRP A 139 -18.89 -5.84 -0.08
CA TRP A 139 -19.07 -4.45 0.31
C TRP A 139 -18.46 -3.43 -0.66
N ASN A 140 -17.60 -3.86 -1.58
CA ASN A 140 -17.00 -3.01 -2.60
C ASN A 140 -17.54 -3.36 -4.00
N PRO A 141 -18.47 -2.56 -4.57
CA PRO A 141 -19.01 -2.75 -5.92
C PRO A 141 -18.00 -2.57 -7.05
N GLN A 142 -16.75 -2.19 -6.77
CA GLN A 142 -15.70 -2.11 -7.79
C GLN A 142 -15.05 -3.48 -8.05
N ILE A 143 -15.32 -4.46 -7.21
CA ILE A 143 -14.69 -5.78 -7.21
C ILE A 143 -15.75 -6.84 -7.48
N GLN A 144 -15.54 -7.63 -8.53
CA GLN A 144 -16.41 -8.76 -8.83
C GLN A 144 -16.10 -9.92 -7.86
N HIS A 145 -14.82 -10.28 -7.75
CA HIS A 145 -14.35 -11.25 -6.75
C HIS A 145 -12.84 -11.14 -6.57
N ILE A 146 -12.36 -11.65 -5.43
CA ILE A 146 -10.93 -11.87 -5.15
C ILE A 146 -10.79 -13.32 -4.72
N LYS A 147 -9.84 -14.03 -5.32
CA LYS A 147 -9.47 -15.39 -4.96
C LYS A 147 -8.03 -15.45 -4.48
N VAL A 148 -7.80 -16.00 -3.30
CA VAL A 148 -6.45 -16.32 -2.83
C VAL A 148 -6.01 -17.62 -3.49
N LEU A 149 -5.01 -17.53 -4.36
CA LEU A 149 -4.47 -18.68 -5.08
C LEU A 149 -3.45 -19.45 -4.24
N LYS A 150 -2.69 -18.77 -3.38
CA LYS A 150 -1.63 -19.37 -2.56
C LYS A 150 -1.39 -18.55 -1.30
N HIS A 151 -1.27 -19.23 -0.17
CA HIS A 151 -0.70 -18.67 1.06
C HIS A 151 0.79 -19.00 1.15
N ILE A 152 1.60 -18.01 1.49
CA ILE A 152 3.05 -18.12 1.66
C ILE A 152 3.36 -17.64 3.08
N GLY A 153 3.20 -18.56 4.03
CA GLY A 153 3.19 -18.22 5.45
C GLY A 153 2.01 -17.31 5.82
N PRO A 154 2.06 -16.65 6.99
CA PRO A 154 0.94 -15.87 7.52
C PRO A 154 0.85 -14.45 6.93
N LYS A 155 1.95 -13.96 6.35
CA LYS A 155 2.10 -12.55 5.94
C LYS A 155 2.04 -12.34 4.44
N THR A 156 2.07 -13.39 3.63
CA THR A 156 2.13 -13.24 2.17
C THR A 156 1.07 -14.11 1.51
N ILE A 157 0.32 -13.52 0.58
CA ILE A 157 -0.68 -14.21 -0.23
C ILE A 157 -0.50 -13.85 -1.71
N VAL A 158 -0.84 -14.78 -2.60
CA VAL A 158 -1.01 -14.50 -4.03
C VAL A 158 -2.51 -14.47 -4.31
N THR A 159 -2.96 -13.38 -4.94
CA THR A 159 -4.38 -13.16 -5.24
C THR A 159 -4.61 -13.01 -6.74
N HIS A 160 -5.72 -13.57 -7.19
CA HIS A 160 -6.36 -13.20 -8.44
C HIS A 160 -7.57 -12.33 -8.12
N GLU A 161 -7.57 -11.09 -8.58
CA GLU A 161 -8.65 -10.14 -8.37
C GLU A 161 -9.28 -9.79 -9.71
N VAL A 162 -10.61 -9.83 -9.78
CA VAL A 162 -11.36 -9.43 -10.97
C VAL A 162 -12.18 -8.20 -10.63
N SER A 163 -11.95 -7.12 -11.36
CA SER A 163 -12.69 -5.88 -11.21
C SER A 163 -14.09 -6.03 -11.79
N GLU A 164 -15.04 -5.27 -11.25
CA GLU A 164 -16.29 -5.02 -11.96
C GLU A 164 -16.03 -4.25 -13.26
N ARG A 165 -16.92 -4.45 -14.23
CA ARG A 165 -16.83 -3.77 -15.53
C ARG A 165 -17.02 -2.27 -15.34
N ASN A 166 -16.07 -1.48 -15.84
CA ASN A 166 -16.10 -0.03 -15.73
C ASN A 166 -15.61 0.63 -17.04
N LEU A 167 -15.27 1.92 -17.00
CA LEU A 167 -14.79 2.68 -18.16
C LEU A 167 -13.55 2.06 -18.82
N PHE A 168 -12.71 1.38 -18.05
CA PHE A 168 -11.54 0.65 -18.56
C PHE A 168 -11.90 -0.70 -19.19
N GLY A 169 -13.18 -1.10 -19.17
CA GLY A 169 -13.61 -2.47 -19.40
C GLY A 169 -13.46 -3.31 -18.14
N GLN A 170 -13.44 -4.64 -18.30
CA GLN A 170 -13.21 -5.57 -17.20
C GLN A 170 -11.73 -5.95 -17.14
N ARG A 171 -11.17 -5.99 -15.92
CA ARG A 171 -9.75 -6.28 -15.69
C ARG A 171 -9.59 -7.39 -14.68
N ASP A 172 -8.53 -8.16 -14.86
CA ASP A 172 -8.04 -9.04 -13.82
C ASP A 172 -6.61 -8.66 -13.42
N PHE A 173 -6.27 -8.98 -12.18
CA PHE A 173 -5.00 -8.70 -11.54
C PHE A 173 -4.46 -9.99 -10.95
N LEU A 174 -3.18 -10.25 -11.17
CA LEU A 174 -2.46 -11.33 -10.52
C LEU A 174 -1.33 -10.71 -9.70
N SER A 175 -1.52 -10.65 -8.39
CA SER A 175 -0.66 -9.85 -7.51
C SER A 175 -0.18 -10.66 -6.31
N VAL A 176 1.02 -10.37 -5.84
CA VAL A 176 1.47 -10.77 -4.50
C VAL A 176 1.15 -9.65 -3.52
N ARG A 177 0.61 -10.02 -2.36
CA ARG A 177 0.29 -9.11 -1.26
C ARG A 177 1.05 -9.57 -0.03
N HIS A 178 1.74 -8.65 0.62
CA HIS A 178 2.50 -8.86 1.84
C HIS A 178 1.97 -7.94 2.93
N SER A 179 1.93 -8.43 4.16
CA SER A 179 1.57 -7.67 5.34
C SER A 179 2.71 -7.61 6.35
N CYS A 180 2.92 -6.43 6.93
CA CYS A 180 3.87 -6.22 8.03
C CYS A 180 3.15 -5.45 9.14
N LYS A 181 2.95 -6.09 10.29
CA LYS A 181 2.27 -5.52 11.46
C LYS A 181 3.29 -5.07 12.51
N GLN A 182 3.12 -3.84 12.98
CA GLN A 182 3.81 -3.26 14.13
C GLN A 182 2.76 -2.90 15.21
N LYS A 183 3.20 -2.44 16.39
CA LYS A 183 2.31 -2.26 17.55
C LYS A 183 1.08 -1.38 17.26
N SER A 184 1.26 -0.22 16.64
CA SER A 184 0.19 0.76 16.36
C SER A 184 -0.05 1.01 14.87
N ARG A 185 0.56 0.19 14.00
CA ARG A 185 0.57 0.41 12.57
C ARG A 185 0.67 -0.90 11.80
N VAL A 186 0.00 -1.00 10.67
CA VAL A 186 0.17 -2.11 9.73
C VAL A 186 0.41 -1.58 8.32
N TYR A 187 1.25 -2.30 7.59
CA TYR A 187 1.58 -2.06 6.20
C TYR A 187 1.06 -3.22 5.37
N LEU A 188 0.29 -2.91 4.35
CA LEU A 188 -0.15 -3.85 3.32
C LEU A 188 0.49 -3.40 2.02
N GLY A 189 1.20 -4.26 1.31
CA GLY A 189 1.93 -3.85 0.13
C GLY A 189 2.07 -4.99 -0.86
N GLY A 190 2.36 -4.66 -2.11
CA GLY A 190 2.37 -5.67 -3.14
C GLY A 190 2.60 -5.11 -4.53
N GLY A 191 2.47 -6.01 -5.50
CA GLY A 191 2.57 -5.69 -6.92
C GLY A 191 2.26 -6.92 -7.77
N ALA A 192 2.16 -6.68 -9.08
CA ALA A 192 1.89 -7.72 -10.06
C ALA A 192 2.99 -8.78 -10.07
N ILE A 193 2.57 -10.03 -10.26
CA ILE A 193 3.47 -11.17 -10.48
C ILE A 193 3.07 -11.91 -11.75
N LYS A 194 3.95 -12.80 -12.21
CA LYS A 194 3.67 -13.73 -13.31
C LYS A 194 3.70 -15.16 -12.78
N LEU A 195 2.71 -15.94 -13.15
CA LEU A 195 2.67 -17.38 -12.91
C LEU A 195 2.39 -18.07 -14.25
N GLU A 196 3.29 -18.95 -14.68
CA GLU A 196 3.12 -19.70 -15.93
C GLU A 196 1.85 -20.54 -15.94
N LYS A 197 1.50 -21.12 -14.78
CA LYS A 197 0.28 -21.89 -14.57
C LYS A 197 -0.99 -21.04 -14.46
N PHE A 198 -0.88 -19.72 -14.48
CA PHE A 198 -2.00 -18.79 -14.41
C PHE A 198 -1.83 -17.64 -15.44
N PRO A 199 -1.88 -17.95 -16.74
CA PRO A 199 -1.77 -16.93 -17.79
C PRO A 199 -2.99 -15.98 -17.79
N PRO A 200 -2.95 -14.89 -18.56
CA PRO A 200 -4.14 -14.07 -18.84
C PRO A 200 -5.30 -14.94 -19.33
N GLN A 201 -6.48 -14.73 -18.74
CA GLN A 201 -7.68 -15.51 -19.04
C GLN A 201 -8.51 -14.82 -20.11
N ALA A 202 -9.18 -15.61 -20.96
CA ALA A 202 -10.11 -15.07 -21.96
C ALA A 202 -11.23 -14.25 -21.29
N GLY A 203 -11.62 -13.13 -21.91
CA GLY A 203 -12.65 -12.23 -21.38
C GLY A 203 -12.13 -11.08 -20.50
N PHE A 204 -10.86 -11.13 -20.07
CA PHE A 204 -10.23 -10.08 -19.28
C PHE A 204 -8.98 -9.54 -19.96
N VAL A 205 -8.67 -8.27 -19.69
CA VAL A 205 -7.33 -7.73 -19.94
C VAL A 205 -6.57 -7.74 -18.61
N ARG A 206 -5.40 -8.38 -18.60
CA ARG A 206 -4.52 -8.46 -17.43
C ARG A 206 -3.88 -7.12 -17.13
N ALA A 207 -4.46 -6.40 -16.18
CA ALA A 207 -3.89 -5.18 -15.62
C ALA A 207 -2.77 -5.52 -14.63
N GLU A 208 -1.89 -4.57 -14.35
CA GLU A 208 -0.70 -4.78 -13.53
C GLU A 208 -0.53 -3.72 -12.46
N ASP A 209 -0.62 -4.14 -11.19
CA ASP A 209 -0.17 -3.33 -10.07
C ASP A 209 1.36 -3.14 -10.15
N GLY A 210 1.79 -1.89 -10.08
CA GLY A 210 3.16 -1.56 -9.74
C GLY A 210 3.35 -1.68 -8.22
N PRO A 211 4.48 -1.21 -7.68
CA PRO A 211 4.64 -1.06 -6.23
C PRO A 211 3.51 -0.21 -5.65
N THR A 212 2.66 -0.85 -4.85
CA THR A 212 1.47 -0.27 -4.21
C THR A 212 1.48 -0.59 -2.72
N CYS A 213 0.91 0.29 -1.89
CA CYS A 213 0.76 0.00 -0.47
C CYS A 213 -0.40 0.76 0.20
N ILE A 214 -0.89 0.18 1.28
CA ILE A 214 -1.79 0.79 2.25
C ILE A 214 -1.06 0.83 3.60
N ILE A 215 -1.05 1.99 4.23
CA ILE A 215 -0.57 2.20 5.60
C ILE A 215 -1.77 2.50 6.47
N ILE A 216 -1.92 1.75 7.56
CA ILE A 216 -2.97 1.99 8.56
C ILE A 216 -2.26 2.25 9.89
N GLU A 217 -2.54 3.40 10.51
CA GLU A 217 -1.93 3.81 11.78
C GLU A 217 -3.00 4.30 12.75
N ALA A 218 -2.93 3.86 14.01
CA ALA A 218 -3.84 4.34 15.04
C ALA A 218 -3.66 5.83 15.30
N VAL A 219 -4.78 6.56 15.46
CA VAL A 219 -4.75 7.96 15.92
C VAL A 219 -4.40 7.98 17.41
N ASN A 220 -3.47 8.86 17.80
CA ASN A 220 -3.00 8.97 19.18
C ASN A 220 -4.17 9.29 20.12
N GLY A 221 -4.40 8.43 21.11
CA GLY A 221 -5.48 8.60 22.09
C GLY A 221 -6.86 8.14 21.61
N GLU A 222 -7.00 7.68 20.37
CA GLU A 222 -8.30 7.29 19.78
C GLU A 222 -8.20 5.90 19.14
N SER A 223 -8.39 4.83 19.93
CA SER A 223 -8.21 3.44 19.49
C SER A 223 -9.18 2.97 18.40
N ARG A 224 -10.29 3.70 18.20
CA ARG A 224 -11.31 3.45 17.17
C ARG A 224 -11.15 4.35 15.94
N LYS A 225 -10.05 5.08 15.83
CA LYS A 225 -9.73 5.88 14.64
C LYS A 225 -8.35 5.52 14.10
N SER A 226 -8.26 5.48 12.78
CA SER A 226 -7.00 5.21 12.09
C SER A 226 -6.76 6.20 10.95
N HIS A 227 -5.51 6.64 10.82
CA HIS A 227 -5.00 7.21 9.59
C HIS A 227 -4.88 6.11 8.54
N PHE A 228 -5.44 6.35 7.36
CA PHE A 228 -5.41 5.48 6.21
C PHE A 228 -4.70 6.19 5.07
N THR A 229 -3.57 5.64 4.62
CA THR A 229 -2.85 6.14 3.44
C THR A 229 -2.79 5.05 2.39
N TRP A 230 -3.20 5.33 1.16
CA TRP A 230 -3.15 4.38 0.05
C TRP A 230 -2.40 4.96 -1.14
N LEU A 231 -1.23 4.39 -1.45
CA LEU A 231 -0.53 4.61 -2.70
C LEU A 231 -1.08 3.65 -3.76
N LEU A 232 -1.77 4.19 -4.77
CA LEU A 232 -2.20 3.48 -5.95
C LEU A 232 -1.21 3.70 -7.11
N ASN A 233 -0.75 2.59 -7.68
CA ASN A 233 0.16 2.57 -8.81
C ASN A 233 -0.19 1.39 -9.72
N MET A 234 -0.91 1.59 -10.81
CA MET A 234 -1.39 0.47 -11.64
C MET A 234 -1.41 0.77 -13.15
N ASP A 235 -1.17 -0.26 -13.95
CA ASP A 235 -1.37 -0.27 -15.39
C ASP A 235 -2.72 -0.91 -15.70
N VAL A 236 -3.70 -0.11 -16.12
CA VAL A 236 -4.99 -0.66 -16.55
C VAL A 236 -4.94 -1.23 -17.98
N LYS A 237 -3.82 -1.07 -18.71
CA LYS A 237 -3.61 -1.54 -20.09
C LYS A 237 -4.80 -1.26 -20.99
N CYS A 238 -5.23 0.00 -21.02
CA CYS A 238 -6.35 0.45 -21.84
C CYS A 238 -5.85 1.39 -22.95
N TRP A 239 -6.66 1.53 -24.01
CA TRP A 239 -6.38 2.42 -25.13
C TRP A 239 -6.80 3.88 -24.89
N LEU A 240 -7.29 4.19 -23.68
CA LEU A 240 -7.77 5.53 -23.34
C LEU A 240 -6.60 6.52 -23.18
N PRO A 241 -6.79 7.80 -23.50
CA PRO A 241 -5.83 8.85 -23.19
C PRO A 241 -5.46 8.89 -21.70
N GLN A 242 -4.19 9.17 -21.40
CA GLN A 242 -3.68 9.21 -20.02
C GLN A 242 -4.47 10.18 -19.13
N SER A 243 -4.96 11.31 -19.68
CA SER A 243 -5.79 12.26 -18.94
C SER A 243 -7.09 11.66 -18.41
N ILE A 244 -7.68 10.69 -19.12
CA ILE A 244 -8.89 9.99 -18.68
C ILE A 244 -8.54 9.01 -17.56
N VAL A 245 -7.42 8.28 -17.70
CA VAL A 245 -6.90 7.38 -16.67
C VAL A 245 -6.61 8.17 -15.39
N ASP A 246 -5.90 9.29 -15.51
CA ASP A 246 -5.47 10.15 -14.40
C ASP A 246 -6.63 10.85 -13.70
N ARG A 247 -7.79 11.00 -14.36
CA ARG A 247 -9.02 11.46 -13.73
C ARG A 247 -9.79 10.33 -13.05
N THR A 248 -9.79 9.13 -13.65
CA THR A 248 -10.67 8.04 -13.22
C THR A 248 -10.10 7.24 -12.06
N LEU A 249 -8.79 6.96 -12.05
CA LEU A 249 -8.14 6.24 -10.95
C LEU A 249 -8.28 6.90 -9.57
N PRO A 250 -8.04 8.21 -9.40
CA PRO A 250 -8.26 8.85 -8.10
C PRO A 250 -9.74 8.86 -7.69
N GLN A 251 -10.68 9.00 -8.65
CA GLN A 251 -12.11 8.83 -8.35
C GLN A 251 -12.41 7.43 -7.80
N LYS A 252 -11.79 6.38 -8.37
CA LYS A 252 -11.93 5.02 -7.84
C LYS A 252 -11.42 4.89 -6.40
N GLN A 253 -10.40 5.67 -6.00
CA GLN A 253 -9.96 5.71 -4.60
C GLN A 253 -10.99 6.37 -3.66
N LEU A 254 -11.65 7.45 -4.08
CA LEU A 254 -12.72 8.09 -3.31
C LEU A 254 -13.95 7.19 -3.16
N ASP A 255 -14.31 6.51 -4.24
CA ASP A 255 -15.40 5.53 -4.22
C ASP A 255 -15.07 4.41 -3.22
N PHE A 256 -13.84 3.89 -3.26
CA PHE A 256 -13.37 2.85 -2.33
C PHE A 256 -13.49 3.28 -0.86
N THR A 257 -13.00 4.47 -0.50
CA THR A 257 -13.12 4.96 0.89
C THR A 257 -14.56 5.18 1.30
N SER A 258 -15.42 5.61 0.38
CA SER A 258 -16.85 5.75 0.62
C SER A 258 -17.51 4.40 0.93
N TYR A 259 -17.20 3.35 0.15
CA TYR A 259 -17.71 2.00 0.40
C TYR A 259 -17.17 1.41 1.71
N LEU A 260 -15.88 1.61 1.99
CA LEU A 260 -15.25 1.16 3.23
C LEU A 260 -15.90 1.81 4.46
N ARG A 261 -16.16 3.12 4.43
CA ARG A 261 -16.88 3.82 5.52
C ARG A 261 -18.28 3.25 5.74
N ARG A 262 -19.05 3.02 4.67
CA ARG A 262 -20.39 2.40 4.78
C ARG A 262 -20.32 1.02 5.42
N ARG A 263 -19.32 0.20 5.04
CA ARG A 263 -19.10 -1.12 5.63
C ARG A 263 -18.78 -1.05 7.13
N LEU A 264 -17.95 -0.09 7.52
CA LEU A 264 -17.58 0.12 8.92
C LEU A 264 -18.79 0.56 9.76
N THR A 265 -19.60 1.49 9.26
CA THR A 265 -20.84 1.92 9.94
C THR A 265 -21.83 0.77 10.12
N ALA A 266 -22.06 -0.03 9.07
CA ALA A 266 -22.97 -1.18 9.12
C ALA A 266 -22.52 -2.26 10.13
N SER A 267 -21.21 -2.42 10.31
CA SER A 267 -20.65 -3.39 11.27
C SER A 267 -20.84 -2.93 12.72
N THR A 268 -20.80 -1.62 12.98
CA THR A 268 -21.06 -1.03 14.31
C THR A 268 -22.54 -1.14 14.72
N THR A 269 -23.47 -1.15 13.77
CA THR A 269 -24.92 -1.27 14.07
C THR A 269 -25.37 -2.71 14.38
N LEU A 270 -24.54 -3.71 14.15
CA LEU A 270 -24.88 -5.13 14.31
C LEU A 270 -24.15 -5.81 15.50
N GLY A 271 -23.29 -5.08 16.20
CA GLY A 271 -22.58 -5.56 17.41
C GLY A 271 -23.00 -4.78 18.63
#